data_AF-A0A354V045-F1
#
_entry.id   AF-A0A354V045-F1
#
_cell.length_a   1.000
_cell.length_b   1.000
_cell.length_c   1.000
_cell.angle_alpha   90.00
_cell.angle_beta   90.00
_cell.angle_gamma   90.00
#
_symmetry.space_group_name_H-M   'P 1'
#
loop_
_entity.id
_entity.type
_entity.pdbx_description
1 polymer ?
#
loop_
_entity_poly.entity_id
_entity_poly.type
_entity_poly.pdbx_seq_one_letter_code
_entity_poly.pdbx_strand_id
1 'polypeptide(L)'
;MEAVTDHSRKGGMVPAVHIDGDRRDLRLDACRGLALWFIFIDHVPGNAFAWLTLRNYGFSDTTEVFVFVSGYTCMLAYGGALREQGWPTIVTRSLRRGVEIYAAFLLLLIGYFVLIWLAGGGSRYLDETNTRFFFENPGASLMHAVVLQYTPVNTDILPTFVMLHLAFPVVLWLLIRHPAAALAVSFLLYLMVQLFSWQVPAWPTGELYFNPLAWQILFVFGAWYADRGAGRLRRIVQSRAMLWLAALYLAFSLVVTLSWQIEPLKWLIPDVVSRLIYPIYKSHLAPVR
;
A
#
# COMPACT_ATOMS: atom_id res chain seq x y z
N MET A 1 3.86 -20.31 -65.21
CA MET A 1 5.00 -19.38 -65.02
C MET A 1 4.40 -18.02 -64.77
N GLU A 2 4.27 -17.65 -63.49
CA GLU A 2 5.20 -16.73 -62.79
C GLU A 2 4.84 -15.26 -63.11
N ALA A 3 4.80 -14.30 -62.19
CA ALA A 3 4.88 -14.31 -60.75
C ALA A 3 4.37 -12.94 -60.26
N VAL A 4 3.85 -12.96 -59.04
CA VAL A 4 3.50 -11.84 -58.15
C VAL A 4 4.73 -10.96 -57.87
N THR A 5 4.55 -9.64 -57.77
CA THR A 5 5.10 -8.84 -56.65
C THR A 5 4.27 -7.57 -56.40
N ASP A 6 3.36 -7.69 -55.44
CA ASP A 6 2.83 -6.61 -54.60
C ASP A 6 3.90 -6.29 -53.53
N HIS A 7 4.26 -5.01 -53.38
CA HIS A 7 5.09 -4.52 -52.27
C HIS A 7 4.33 -3.47 -51.46
N SER A 8 3.22 -3.91 -50.85
CA SER A 8 2.64 -3.23 -49.68
C SER A 8 3.59 -3.33 -48.48
N ARG A 9 4.07 -2.16 -48.04
CA ARG A 9 4.85 -1.96 -46.80
C ARG A 9 4.07 -2.52 -45.61
N LYS A 10 4.54 -3.64 -45.05
CA LYS A 10 4.17 -4.08 -43.69
C LYS A 10 4.71 -3.10 -42.66
N GLY A 11 3.93 -2.07 -42.35
CA GLY A 11 4.06 -1.35 -41.08
C GLY A 11 3.64 -2.31 -39.97
N GLY A 12 4.56 -2.63 -39.07
CA GLY A 12 4.29 -3.44 -37.88
C GLY A 12 3.19 -2.79 -37.06
N MET A 13 1.99 -3.34 -37.17
CA MET A 13 0.84 -2.97 -36.37
C MET A 13 1.13 -3.40 -34.93
N VAL A 14 1.54 -2.45 -34.09
CA VAL A 14 1.45 -2.61 -32.64
C VAL A 14 -0.02 -2.99 -32.37
N PRO A 15 -0.32 -4.12 -31.72
CA PRO A 15 -1.70 -4.51 -31.51
C PRO A 15 -2.40 -3.39 -30.73
N ALA A 16 -3.37 -2.76 -31.38
CA ALA A 16 -4.25 -1.81 -30.74
C ALA A 16 -4.95 -2.58 -29.61
N VAL A 17 -4.73 -2.14 -28.38
CA VAL A 17 -5.46 -2.65 -27.22
C VAL A 17 -6.93 -2.33 -27.48
N HIS A 18 -7.70 -3.37 -27.82
CA HIS A 18 -9.16 -3.27 -27.89
C HIS A 18 -9.68 -2.92 -26.50
N ILE A 19 -10.12 -1.68 -26.34
CA ILE A 19 -10.89 -1.23 -25.17
C ILE A 19 -12.36 -1.42 -25.53
N ASP A 20 -12.92 -2.58 -25.22
CA ASP A 20 -14.38 -2.66 -25.07
C ASP A 20 -14.77 -1.90 -23.80
N GLY A 21 -15.83 -1.10 -23.92
CA GLY A 21 -16.46 -0.44 -22.78
C GLY A 21 -16.85 -1.48 -21.72
N ASP A 22 -16.58 -1.15 -20.45
CA ASP A 22 -16.78 -1.96 -19.24
C ASP A 22 -15.59 -2.85 -18.78
N ARG A 23 -14.40 -2.76 -19.41
CA ARG A 23 -13.27 -3.65 -19.08
C ARG A 23 -12.41 -3.18 -17.91
N ARG A 24 -12.69 -3.76 -16.74
CA ARG A 24 -11.76 -3.99 -15.62
C ARG A 24 -10.35 -4.32 -16.13
N ASP A 25 -9.33 -3.56 -15.71
CA ASP A 25 -7.93 -3.81 -16.12
C ASP A 25 -7.34 -5.00 -15.38
N LEU A 26 -7.37 -6.16 -16.04
CA LEU A 26 -6.86 -7.43 -15.52
C LEU A 26 -5.37 -7.38 -15.15
N ARG A 27 -4.59 -6.46 -15.75
CA ARG A 27 -3.16 -6.32 -15.44
C ARG A 27 -2.99 -5.73 -14.05
N LEU A 28 -3.80 -4.72 -13.72
CA LEU A 28 -3.81 -4.13 -12.38
C LEU A 28 -4.29 -5.14 -11.34
N ASP A 29 -5.31 -5.94 -11.66
CA ASP A 29 -5.77 -7.00 -10.75
C ASP A 29 -4.70 -8.08 -10.53
N ALA A 30 -4.00 -8.51 -11.57
CA ALA A 30 -2.91 -9.46 -11.45
C ALA A 30 -1.76 -8.90 -10.59
N CYS A 31 -1.36 -7.65 -10.80
CA CYS A 31 -0.34 -6.98 -9.99
C CYS A 31 -0.77 -6.87 -8.52
N ARG A 32 -2.04 -6.54 -8.26
CA ARG A 32 -2.60 -6.49 -6.89
C ARG A 32 -2.64 -7.86 -6.24
N GLY A 33 -3.02 -8.90 -6.98
CA GLY A 33 -3.00 -10.28 -6.51
C GLY A 33 -1.59 -10.74 -6.14
N LEU A 34 -0.60 -10.48 -7.01
CA LEU A 34 0.80 -10.79 -6.73
C LEU A 34 1.32 -10.02 -5.51
N ALA A 35 0.92 -8.75 -5.36
CA ALA A 35 1.29 -7.95 -4.20
C ALA A 35 0.76 -8.56 -2.89
N LEU A 36 -0.49 -9.03 -2.87
CA LEU A 36 -1.06 -9.73 -1.72
C LEU A 36 -0.32 -11.03 -1.39
N TRP A 37 0.12 -11.78 -2.41
CA TRP A 37 0.93 -12.97 -2.23
C TRP A 37 2.28 -12.66 -1.58
N PHE A 38 2.98 -11.62 -2.05
CA PHE A 38 4.25 -11.21 -1.44
C PHE A 38 4.07 -10.70 -0.01
N ILE A 39 3.02 -9.92 0.26
CA ILE A 39 2.67 -9.52 1.64
C ILE A 39 2.46 -10.76 2.51
N PHE A 40 1.70 -11.76 2.04
CA PHE A 40 1.51 -12.99 2.80
C PHE A 40 2.83 -13.72 3.07
N ILE A 41 3.63 -13.96 2.03
CA ILE A 41 4.95 -14.64 2.14
C ILE A 41 5.86 -13.88 3.10
N ASP A 42 5.88 -12.54 3.05
CA ASP A 42 6.71 -11.71 3.92
C ASP A 42 6.37 -11.84 5.40
N HIS A 43 5.15 -12.26 5.75
CA HIS A 43 4.70 -12.36 7.14
C HIS A 43 4.68 -13.80 7.67
N VAL A 44 5.15 -14.77 6.88
CA VAL A 44 5.40 -16.14 7.36
C VAL A 44 6.86 -16.24 7.83
N PRO A 45 7.17 -16.44 9.12
CA PRO A 45 8.56 -16.50 9.57
C PRO A 45 9.30 -17.73 9.04
N GLY A 46 10.61 -17.58 8.78
CA GLY A 46 11.51 -18.70 8.46
C GLY A 46 11.32 -19.33 7.08
N ASN A 47 10.61 -18.67 6.16
CA ASN A 47 10.38 -19.22 4.82
C ASN A 47 11.44 -18.73 3.81
N ALA A 48 11.91 -19.63 2.95
CA ALA A 48 12.91 -19.30 1.91
C ALA A 48 12.33 -18.43 0.78
N PHE A 49 11.01 -18.46 0.58
CA PHE A 49 10.33 -17.68 -0.46
C PHE A 49 10.30 -16.17 -0.16
N ALA A 50 10.58 -15.75 1.08
CA ALA A 50 10.74 -14.35 1.45
C ALA A 50 11.87 -13.70 0.64
N TRP A 51 12.90 -14.47 0.23
CA TRP A 51 13.93 -13.98 -0.67
C TRP A 51 13.45 -13.65 -2.08
N LEU A 52 12.21 -13.97 -2.45
CA LEU A 52 11.64 -13.57 -3.75
C LEU A 52 10.87 -12.24 -3.67
N THR A 53 10.63 -11.70 -2.47
CA THR A 53 9.81 -10.51 -2.27
C THR A 53 10.65 -9.24 -2.25
N LEU A 54 10.00 -8.10 -2.47
CA LEU A 54 10.68 -6.79 -2.48
C LEU A 54 11.27 -6.40 -1.13
N ARG A 55 10.77 -6.99 -0.03
CA ARG A 55 11.14 -6.63 1.35
C ARG A 55 12.64 -6.72 1.63
N ASN A 56 13.37 -7.58 0.92
CA ASN A 56 14.80 -7.83 1.15
C ASN A 56 15.74 -6.98 0.27
N TYR A 57 15.20 -6.25 -0.71
CA TYR A 57 15.99 -5.64 -1.78
C TYR A 57 15.87 -4.12 -1.87
N GLY A 58 15.14 -3.49 -0.95
CA GLY A 58 14.95 -2.04 -0.93
C GLY A 58 14.42 -1.53 0.40
N PHE A 59 14.31 -0.20 0.52
CA PHE A 59 13.75 0.43 1.72
C PHE A 59 12.22 0.27 1.82
N SER A 60 11.55 0.22 0.68
CA SER A 60 10.10 -0.02 0.56
C SER A 60 9.84 -1.51 0.30
N ASP A 61 8.70 -2.00 0.76
CA ASP A 61 8.25 -3.36 0.47
C ASP A 61 6.94 -3.36 -0.34
N THR A 62 6.36 -4.54 -0.49
CA THR A 62 5.16 -4.71 -1.31
C THR A 62 3.95 -3.97 -0.73
N THR A 63 3.97 -3.61 0.55
CA THR A 63 2.87 -2.92 1.22
C THR A 63 2.72 -1.48 0.73
N GLU A 64 3.82 -0.73 0.57
CA GLU A 64 3.81 0.63 0.00
C GLU A 64 3.25 0.62 -1.43
N VAL A 65 3.70 -0.35 -2.25
CA VAL A 65 3.20 -0.56 -3.61
C VAL A 65 1.70 -0.85 -3.59
N PHE A 66 1.24 -1.72 -2.69
CA PHE A 66 -0.17 -2.08 -2.57
C PHE A 66 -1.05 -0.89 -2.19
N VAL A 67 -0.61 -0.02 -1.27
CA VAL A 67 -1.35 1.18 -0.86
C VAL A 67 -1.43 2.20 -2.01
N PHE A 68 -0.32 2.43 -2.70
CA PHE A 68 -0.27 3.30 -3.88
C PHE A 68 -1.22 2.81 -4.99
N VAL A 69 -1.12 1.53 -5.36
CA VAL A 69 -1.97 0.93 -6.40
C VAL A 69 -3.44 0.94 -5.99
N SER A 70 -3.73 0.76 -4.70
CA SER A 70 -5.11 0.85 -4.19
C SER A 70 -5.71 2.23 -4.45
N GLY A 71 -5.00 3.31 -4.11
CA GLY A 71 -5.44 4.68 -4.42
C GLY A 71 -5.60 4.93 -5.92
N TYR A 72 -4.65 4.45 -6.72
CA TYR A 72 -4.71 4.51 -8.19
C TYR A 72 -5.97 3.83 -8.74
N THR A 73 -6.25 2.59 -8.30
CA THR A 73 -7.44 1.85 -8.75
C THR A 73 -8.75 2.45 -8.25
N CYS A 74 -8.78 3.02 -7.04
CA CYS A 74 -9.94 3.76 -6.54
C CYS A 74 -10.25 4.94 -7.46
N MET A 75 -9.26 5.74 -7.85
CA MET A 75 -9.51 6.85 -8.79
C MET A 75 -10.01 6.36 -10.15
N LEU A 76 -9.46 5.28 -10.70
CA LEU A 76 -9.97 4.73 -11.97
C LEU A 76 -11.42 4.24 -11.85
N ALA A 77 -11.75 3.53 -10.77
CA ALA A 77 -13.08 2.96 -10.57
C ALA A 77 -14.15 4.03 -10.29
N TYR A 78 -13.82 5.04 -9.49
CA TYR A 78 -14.80 6.02 -9.01
C TYR A 78 -14.75 7.36 -9.75
N GLY A 79 -13.57 7.78 -10.22
CA GLY A 79 -13.37 9.06 -10.91
C GLY A 79 -14.01 9.10 -12.29
N GLY A 80 -13.90 8.02 -13.07
CA GLY A 80 -14.57 7.89 -14.37
C GLY A 80 -16.08 7.77 -14.23
N ALA A 81 -16.53 6.87 -13.35
CA ALA A 81 -17.94 6.60 -13.09
C ALA A 81 -18.71 7.80 -12.52
N LEU A 82 -18.02 8.77 -11.91
CA LEU A 82 -18.68 9.96 -11.36
C LEU A 82 -19.42 10.79 -12.41
N ARG A 83 -18.88 10.89 -13.63
CA ARG A 83 -19.52 11.68 -14.70
C ARG A 83 -20.82 11.04 -15.19
N GLU A 84 -20.91 9.72 -15.11
CA GLU A 84 -22.03 8.93 -15.64
C GLU A 84 -23.09 8.65 -14.58
N GLN A 85 -22.68 8.38 -13.34
CA GLN A 85 -23.55 7.85 -12.27
C GLN A 85 -23.86 8.86 -11.15
N GLY A 86 -23.19 10.02 -11.16
CA GLY A 86 -23.41 11.09 -10.20
C GLY A 86 -22.78 10.88 -8.82
N TRP A 87 -22.65 11.98 -8.07
CA TRP A 87 -21.96 12.02 -6.78
C TRP A 87 -22.53 11.08 -5.69
N PRO A 88 -23.86 11.01 -5.45
CA PRO A 88 -24.41 10.17 -4.38
C PRO A 88 -24.11 8.68 -4.58
N THR A 89 -24.16 8.21 -5.82
CA THR A 89 -23.87 6.82 -6.19
C THR A 89 -22.42 6.47 -5.86
N ILE A 90 -21.47 7.34 -6.23
CA ILE A 90 -20.04 7.11 -5.98
C ILE A 90 -19.71 7.13 -4.49
N VAL A 91 -20.26 8.08 -3.74
CA VAL A 91 -20.08 8.15 -2.28
C VAL A 91 -20.60 6.85 -1.64
N THR A 92 -21.80 6.42 -2.00
CA THR A 92 -22.40 5.19 -1.46
C THR A 92 -21.55 3.96 -1.77
N ARG A 93 -21.09 3.80 -3.02
CA ARG A 93 -20.23 2.67 -3.42
C ARG A 93 -18.89 2.67 -2.70
N SER A 94 -18.27 3.84 -2.52
CA SER A 94 -17.00 3.97 -1.80
C SER A 94 -17.16 3.67 -0.30
N LEU A 95 -18.19 4.23 0.34
CA LEU A 95 -18.46 3.98 1.76
C LEU A 95 -18.82 2.51 2.01
N ARG A 96 -19.66 1.92 1.16
CA ARG A 96 -19.97 0.49 1.21
C ARG A 96 -18.70 -0.34 1.14
N ARG A 97 -17.74 0.01 0.27
CA ARG A 97 -16.46 -0.68 0.20
C ARG A 97 -15.66 -0.58 1.50
N GLY A 98 -15.61 0.59 2.13
CA GLY A 98 -14.98 0.77 3.45
C GLY A 98 -15.64 -0.10 4.52
N VAL A 99 -16.98 -0.14 4.54
CA VAL A 99 -17.77 -0.98 5.47
C VAL A 99 -17.56 -2.48 5.20
N GLU A 100 -17.44 -2.91 3.94
CA GLU A 100 -17.13 -4.29 3.59
C GLU A 100 -15.75 -4.71 4.12
N ILE A 101 -14.72 -3.86 3.99
CA ILE A 101 -13.39 -4.13 4.53
C ILE A 101 -13.45 -4.17 6.07
N TYR A 102 -14.20 -3.24 6.69
CA TYR A 102 -14.40 -3.20 8.13
C TYR A 102 -15.07 -4.47 8.66
N ALA A 103 -16.17 -4.90 8.04
CA ALA A 103 -16.87 -6.12 8.40
C ALA A 103 -15.99 -7.37 8.19
N ALA A 104 -15.23 -7.41 7.08
CA ALA A 104 -14.27 -8.48 6.82
C ALA A 104 -13.15 -8.51 7.86
N PHE A 105 -12.66 -7.35 8.32
CA PHE A 105 -11.68 -7.26 9.39
C PHE A 105 -12.22 -7.81 10.71
N LEU A 106 -13.44 -7.44 11.11
CA LEU A 106 -14.04 -7.99 12.34
C LEU A 106 -14.29 -9.50 12.25
N LEU A 107 -14.75 -10.00 11.10
CA LEU A 107 -14.95 -11.43 10.88
C LEU A 107 -13.63 -12.20 10.89
N LEU A 108 -12.59 -11.65 10.24
CA LEU A 108 -11.24 -12.18 10.29
C LEU A 108 -10.75 -12.27 11.74
N LEU A 109 -11.00 -11.22 12.53
CA LEU A 109 -10.56 -11.15 13.92
C LEU A 109 -11.22 -12.23 14.79
N ILE A 110 -12.53 -12.45 14.62
CA ILE A 110 -13.25 -13.55 15.28
C ILE A 110 -12.63 -14.90 14.90
N GLY A 111 -12.42 -15.14 13.59
CA GLY A 111 -11.79 -16.37 13.11
C GLY A 111 -10.36 -16.55 13.65
N TYR A 112 -9.59 -15.46 13.73
CA TYR A 112 -8.23 -15.45 14.24
C TYR A 112 -8.20 -15.86 15.72
N PHE A 113 -9.04 -15.28 16.57
CA PHE A 113 -9.10 -15.65 17.98
C PHE A 113 -9.54 -17.11 18.19
N VAL A 114 -10.53 -17.57 17.43
CA VAL A 114 -10.97 -18.98 17.47
C VAL A 114 -9.82 -19.91 17.08
N LEU A 115 -9.08 -19.58 16.01
CA LEU A 115 -7.94 -20.36 15.56
C LEU A 115 -6.83 -20.43 16.61
N ILE A 116 -6.46 -19.29 17.20
CA ILE A 116 -5.42 -19.23 18.25
C ILE A 116 -5.85 -20.02 19.48
N TRP A 117 -7.11 -19.92 19.89
CA TRP A 117 -7.62 -20.69 21.02
C TRP A 117 -7.52 -22.21 20.77
N LEU A 118 -7.98 -22.68 19.61
CA LEU A 118 -7.99 -24.10 19.25
C LEU A 118 -6.58 -24.66 19.03
N ALA A 119 -5.72 -23.94 18.31
CA ALA A 119 -4.36 -24.37 18.01
C ALA A 119 -3.42 -24.24 19.22
N GLY A 120 -3.67 -23.26 20.08
CA GLY A 120 -2.84 -22.95 21.23
C GLY A 120 -3.27 -23.62 22.54
N GLY A 121 -4.37 -24.37 22.54
CA GLY A 121 -4.93 -25.00 23.75
C GLY A 121 -5.22 -23.99 24.87
N GLY A 122 -5.58 -22.76 24.51
CA GLY A 122 -5.91 -21.67 25.43
C GLY A 122 -4.73 -20.96 26.11
N SER A 123 -3.47 -21.28 25.80
CA SER A 123 -2.31 -20.61 26.43
C SER A 123 -1.12 -20.37 25.51
N ARG A 124 -0.93 -21.19 24.49
CA ARG A 124 0.18 -21.05 23.54
C ARG A 124 -0.15 -20.00 22.48
N TYR A 125 0.88 -19.32 21.97
CA TYR A 125 0.80 -18.31 20.90
C TYR A 125 0.15 -16.98 21.30
N LEU A 126 -0.32 -16.82 22.54
CA LEU A 126 -1.06 -15.62 22.96
C LEU A 126 -0.23 -14.34 22.89
N ASP A 127 1.05 -14.43 23.26
CA ASP A 127 1.98 -13.30 23.25
C ASP A 127 2.48 -13.00 21.84
N GLU A 128 2.91 -14.04 21.12
CA GLU A 128 3.47 -13.94 19.78
C GLU A 128 2.46 -13.41 18.75
N THR A 129 1.16 -13.54 19.05
CA THR A 129 0.07 -13.08 18.19
C THR A 129 -0.59 -11.79 18.67
N ASN A 130 -0.13 -11.22 19.79
CA ASN A 130 -0.76 -10.09 20.46
C ASN A 130 -2.26 -10.34 20.74
N THR A 131 -2.61 -11.54 21.19
CA THR A 131 -4.00 -11.92 21.53
C THR A 131 -4.23 -12.13 23.02
N ARG A 132 -3.17 -12.16 23.84
CA ARG A 132 -3.25 -12.24 25.31
C ARG A 132 -4.27 -11.24 25.88
N PHE A 133 -4.17 -9.98 25.49
CA PHE A 133 -5.06 -8.92 25.98
C PHE A 133 -6.53 -9.18 25.68
N PHE A 134 -6.83 -9.80 24.53
CA PHE A 134 -8.19 -10.22 24.18
C PHE A 134 -8.72 -11.30 25.12
N PHE A 135 -7.93 -12.33 25.40
CA PHE A 135 -8.39 -13.42 26.28
C PHE A 135 -8.45 -13.00 27.76
N GLU A 136 -7.61 -12.06 28.20
CA GLU A 136 -7.66 -11.50 29.55
C GLU A 136 -8.82 -10.51 29.74
N ASN A 137 -9.07 -9.65 28.73
CA ASN A 137 -10.09 -8.59 28.79
C ASN A 137 -10.88 -8.52 27.47
N PRO A 138 -11.77 -9.50 27.20
CA PRO A 138 -12.43 -9.63 25.90
C PRO A 138 -13.36 -8.46 25.58
N GLY A 139 -14.09 -7.95 26.58
CA GLY A 139 -15.00 -6.81 26.40
C GLY A 139 -14.25 -5.55 25.95
N ALA A 140 -13.20 -5.17 26.68
CA ALA A 140 -12.38 -4.00 26.35
C ALA A 140 -11.68 -4.18 24.98
N SER A 141 -11.08 -5.34 24.75
CA SER A 141 -10.37 -5.63 23.49
C SER A 141 -11.30 -5.61 22.29
N LEU A 142 -12.54 -6.12 22.43
CA LEU A 142 -13.54 -6.08 21.36
C LEU A 142 -14.00 -4.64 21.08
N MET A 143 -14.20 -3.82 22.11
CA MET A 143 -14.50 -2.40 21.92
C MET A 143 -13.38 -1.69 21.18
N HIS A 144 -12.12 -1.90 21.58
CA HIS A 144 -10.96 -1.31 20.91
C HIS A 144 -10.75 -1.86 19.48
N ALA A 145 -11.09 -3.11 19.21
CA ALA A 145 -11.09 -3.65 17.85
C ALA A 145 -12.15 -2.99 16.95
N VAL A 146 -13.38 -2.82 17.48
CA VAL A 146 -14.49 -2.15 16.78
C VAL A 146 -14.13 -0.70 16.43
N VAL A 147 -13.45 0.02 17.32
CA VAL A 147 -12.96 1.38 17.02
C VAL A 147 -11.59 1.41 16.32
N LEU A 148 -11.12 0.27 15.80
CA LEU A 148 -9.90 0.15 15.00
C LEU A 148 -8.60 0.51 15.73
N GLN A 149 -8.56 0.35 17.05
CA GLN A 149 -7.39 0.62 17.90
C GLN A 149 -6.65 -0.64 18.36
N TYR A 150 -7.23 -1.82 18.21
CA TYR A 150 -6.62 -3.08 18.60
C TYR A 150 -6.50 -4.03 17.41
N THR A 151 -5.28 -4.52 17.18
CA THR A 151 -4.95 -5.46 16.10
C THR A 151 -3.99 -6.54 16.56
N PRO A 152 -4.36 -7.82 16.40
CA PRO A 152 -3.41 -8.92 16.46
C PRO A 152 -2.33 -8.79 15.38
N VAL A 153 -1.24 -9.54 15.57
CA VAL A 153 -0.11 -9.55 14.63
C VAL A 153 -0.58 -9.90 13.21
N ASN A 154 -0.04 -9.18 12.22
CA ASN A 154 -0.33 -9.29 10.77
C ASN A 154 -1.72 -8.80 10.32
N THR A 155 -2.50 -8.14 11.20
CA THR A 155 -3.81 -7.55 10.83
C THR A 155 -3.80 -6.02 10.79
N ASP A 156 -2.67 -5.42 11.11
CA ASP A 156 -2.39 -4.02 11.38
C ASP A 156 -2.55 -3.08 10.18
N ILE A 157 -2.43 -3.58 8.95
CA ILE A 157 -2.69 -2.78 7.73
C ILE A 157 -4.20 -2.56 7.49
N LEU A 158 -5.06 -3.44 8.01
CA LEU A 158 -6.49 -3.44 7.70
C LEU A 158 -7.23 -2.23 8.27
N PRO A 159 -7.04 -1.84 9.56
CA PRO A 159 -7.59 -0.59 10.09
C PRO A 159 -7.29 0.62 9.22
N THR A 160 -6.03 0.77 8.82
CA THR A 160 -5.56 1.87 7.97
C THR A 160 -6.29 1.83 6.63
N PHE A 161 -6.47 0.66 6.03
CA PHE A 161 -7.25 0.51 4.81
C PHE A 161 -8.72 0.88 4.96
N VAL A 162 -9.36 0.51 6.07
CA VAL A 162 -10.73 0.92 6.39
C VAL A 162 -10.81 2.46 6.45
N MET A 163 -9.92 3.10 7.21
CA MET A 163 -9.89 4.56 7.34
C MET A 163 -9.68 5.25 5.99
N LEU A 164 -8.75 4.76 5.15
CA LEU A 164 -8.50 5.31 3.82
C LEU A 164 -9.72 5.21 2.90
N HIS A 165 -10.43 4.07 2.90
CA HIS A 165 -11.61 3.89 2.04
C HIS A 165 -12.82 4.69 2.53
N LEU A 166 -12.99 4.83 3.85
CA LEU A 166 -14.02 5.69 4.43
C LEU A 166 -13.75 7.18 4.19
N ALA A 167 -12.47 7.59 4.19
CA ALA A 167 -12.06 8.96 3.86
C ALA A 167 -12.07 9.24 2.35
N PHE A 168 -12.05 8.20 1.51
CA PHE A 168 -11.91 8.36 0.06
C PHE A 168 -12.97 9.25 -0.61
N PRO A 169 -14.26 9.26 -0.23
CA PRO A 169 -15.21 10.21 -0.79
C PRO A 169 -14.80 11.68 -0.64
N VAL A 170 -14.22 12.04 0.51
CA VAL A 170 -13.71 13.40 0.77
C VAL A 170 -12.45 13.66 -0.04
N VAL A 171 -11.54 12.68 -0.10
CA VAL A 171 -10.32 12.75 -0.91
C VAL A 171 -10.67 12.91 -2.40
N LEU A 172 -11.60 12.12 -2.92
CA LEU A 172 -12.08 12.16 -4.29
C LEU A 172 -12.70 13.52 -4.61
N TRP A 173 -13.54 14.04 -3.72
CA TRP A 173 -14.14 15.36 -3.85
C TRP A 173 -13.06 16.45 -4.01
N LEU A 174 -12.05 16.39 -3.16
CA LEU A 174 -10.95 17.35 -3.16
C LEU A 174 -10.05 17.17 -4.40
N LEU A 175 -9.79 15.94 -4.82
CA LEU A 175 -8.99 15.64 -6.01
C LEU A 175 -9.64 16.15 -7.30
N ILE A 176 -10.97 16.03 -7.42
CA ILE A 176 -11.68 16.47 -8.62
C ILE A 176 -11.73 18.00 -8.70
N ARG A 177 -11.95 18.68 -7.57
CA ARG A 177 -12.10 20.15 -7.54
C ARG A 177 -10.76 20.89 -7.46
N HIS A 178 -9.88 20.42 -6.58
CA HIS A 178 -8.62 21.07 -6.25
C HIS A 178 -7.50 20.02 -6.09
N PRO A 179 -7.05 19.37 -7.18
CA PRO A 179 -6.07 18.27 -7.11
C PRO A 179 -4.75 18.68 -6.46
N ALA A 180 -4.31 19.93 -6.64
CA ALA A 180 -3.12 20.45 -5.98
C ALA A 180 -3.34 20.62 -4.47
N ALA A 181 -4.52 21.06 -4.04
CA ALA A 181 -4.85 21.18 -2.62
C ALA A 181 -4.96 19.80 -1.96
N ALA A 182 -5.53 18.80 -2.65
CA ALA A 182 -5.59 17.42 -2.14
C ALA A 182 -4.19 16.86 -1.84
N LEU A 183 -3.26 17.02 -2.79
CA LEU A 183 -1.87 16.64 -2.58
C LEU A 183 -1.20 17.47 -1.48
N ALA A 184 -1.43 18.78 -1.44
CA ALA A 184 -0.82 19.64 -0.42
C ALA A 184 -1.30 19.28 0.99
N VAL A 185 -2.60 19.05 1.19
CA VAL A 185 -3.15 18.60 2.48
C VAL A 185 -2.58 17.24 2.87
N SER A 186 -2.54 16.29 1.93
CA SER A 186 -1.97 14.97 2.14
C SER A 186 -0.48 15.04 2.52
N PHE A 187 0.30 15.87 1.82
CA PHE A 187 1.71 16.09 2.11
C PHE A 187 1.91 16.81 3.45
N LEU A 188 1.06 17.76 3.81
CA LEU A 188 1.11 18.45 5.10
C LEU A 188 0.84 17.49 6.26
N LEU A 189 -0.17 16.62 6.15
CA LEU A 189 -0.43 15.59 7.16
C LEU A 189 0.78 14.66 7.33
N TYR A 190 1.36 14.20 6.22
CA TYR A 190 2.60 13.43 6.24
C TYR A 190 3.74 14.19 6.93
N LEU A 191 3.92 15.47 6.61
CA LEU A 191 4.94 16.32 7.21
C LEU A 191 4.70 16.51 8.72
N MET A 192 3.44 16.59 9.17
CA MET A 192 3.14 16.66 10.61
C MET A 192 3.55 15.37 11.33
N VAL A 193 3.47 14.21 10.67
CA VAL A 193 4.02 12.97 11.22
C VAL A 193 5.55 13.06 11.33
N GLN A 194 6.23 13.51 10.28
CA GLN A 194 7.70 13.56 10.28
C GLN A 194 8.29 14.61 11.24
N LEU A 195 7.64 15.77 11.40
CA LEU A 195 8.16 16.88 12.20
C LEU A 195 7.67 16.88 13.65
N PHE A 196 6.45 16.41 13.89
CA PHE A 196 5.79 16.51 15.19
C PHE A 196 5.34 15.15 15.75
N SER A 197 5.74 14.04 15.11
CA SER A 197 5.38 12.68 15.52
C SER A 197 3.87 12.49 15.70
N TRP A 198 3.06 13.10 14.84
CA TRP A 198 1.62 12.89 14.87
C TRP A 198 1.28 11.42 14.63
N GLN A 199 0.51 10.83 15.54
CA GLN A 199 0.20 9.41 15.52
C GLN A 199 -1.23 9.14 15.99
N VAL A 200 -1.74 7.97 15.62
CA VAL A 200 -3.03 7.47 16.09
C VAL A 200 -2.75 6.43 17.17
N PRO A 201 -3.29 6.60 18.39
CA PRO A 201 -3.02 5.69 19.50
C PRO A 201 -3.57 4.29 19.22
N ALA A 202 -2.81 3.28 19.63
CA ALA A 202 -3.26 1.89 19.68
C ALA A 202 -3.51 1.47 21.14
N TRP A 203 -4.43 0.53 21.29
CA TRP A 203 -4.70 -0.12 22.57
C TRP A 203 -3.96 -1.47 22.62
N PRO A 204 -3.41 -1.88 23.77
CA PRO A 204 -3.44 -1.22 25.09
C PRO A 204 -2.42 -0.11 25.28
N THR A 205 -1.35 -0.10 24.48
CA THR A 205 -0.31 0.94 24.52
C THR A 205 0.28 1.15 23.12
N GLY A 206 0.89 2.31 22.91
CA GLY A 206 1.58 2.64 21.66
C GLY A 206 0.69 3.27 20.60
N GLU A 207 0.92 2.89 19.35
CA GLU A 207 0.33 3.51 18.18
C GLU A 207 -0.02 2.47 17.11
N LEU A 208 -0.89 2.86 16.18
CA LEU A 208 -1.19 2.02 15.03
C LEU A 208 0.09 1.84 14.20
N TYR A 209 0.47 0.58 13.97
CA TYR A 209 1.69 0.26 13.24
C TYR A 209 1.71 0.91 11.86
N PHE A 210 0.61 0.87 11.09
CA PHE A 210 0.49 1.61 9.85
C PHE A 210 -0.16 2.97 10.11
N ASN A 211 0.61 3.99 10.48
CA ASN A 211 0.05 5.29 10.86
C ASN A 211 -0.76 5.90 9.69
N PRO A 212 -2.10 6.03 9.82
CA PRO A 212 -2.96 6.48 8.72
C PRO A 212 -2.66 7.90 8.27
N LEU A 213 -2.09 8.75 9.13
CA LEU A 213 -1.72 10.13 8.81
C LEU A 213 -0.52 10.19 7.85
N ALA A 214 0.40 9.23 7.95
CA ALA A 214 1.54 9.10 7.03
C ALA A 214 1.15 8.32 5.78
N TRP A 215 0.59 7.11 5.95
CA TRP A 215 0.34 6.18 4.85
C TRP A 215 -0.70 6.66 3.83
N GLN A 216 -1.57 7.59 4.21
CA GLN A 216 -2.51 8.21 3.28
C GLN A 216 -1.79 8.94 2.12
N ILE A 217 -0.54 9.38 2.28
CA ILE A 217 0.18 10.06 1.19
C ILE A 217 0.35 9.18 -0.05
N LEU A 218 0.67 7.89 0.14
CA LEU A 218 0.81 6.94 -0.98
C LEU A 218 -0.53 6.73 -1.69
N PHE A 219 -1.60 6.59 -0.91
CA PHE A 219 -2.94 6.37 -1.42
C PHE A 219 -3.45 7.60 -2.20
N VAL A 220 -3.34 8.80 -1.62
CA VAL A 220 -3.75 10.05 -2.27
C VAL A 220 -2.88 10.33 -3.50
N PHE A 221 -1.57 10.10 -3.42
CA PHE A 221 -0.67 10.26 -4.57
C PHE A 221 -1.01 9.30 -5.71
N GLY A 222 -1.30 8.03 -5.40
CA GLY A 222 -1.78 7.06 -6.39
C GLY A 222 -3.07 7.50 -7.07
N ALA A 223 -4.04 7.95 -6.29
CA ALA A 223 -5.30 8.49 -6.82
C ALA A 223 -5.09 9.73 -7.69
N TRP A 224 -4.26 10.68 -7.25
CA TRP A 224 -3.91 11.86 -8.03
C TRP A 224 -3.18 11.52 -9.34
N TYR A 225 -2.27 10.54 -9.29
CA TYR A 225 -1.50 10.10 -10.44
C TYR A 225 -2.41 9.51 -11.54
N ALA A 226 -3.44 8.76 -11.16
CA ALA A 226 -4.41 8.18 -12.10
C ALA A 226 -5.25 9.22 -12.88
N ASP A 227 -5.65 10.33 -12.25
CA ASP A 227 -6.53 11.33 -12.89
C ASP A 227 -5.76 12.42 -13.65
N ARG A 228 -4.95 13.23 -12.96
CA ARG A 228 -4.26 14.40 -13.56
C ARG A 228 -2.74 14.29 -13.53
N GLY A 229 -2.19 13.52 -12.61
CA GLY A 229 -0.75 13.41 -12.40
C GLY A 229 -0.04 12.74 -13.56
N ALA A 230 -0.67 11.73 -14.18
CA ALA A 230 -0.13 11.04 -15.34
C ALA A 230 0.23 12.03 -16.47
N GLY A 231 -0.62 12.97 -16.85
CA GLY A 231 -0.30 13.88 -17.97
C GLY A 231 0.97 14.73 -17.76
N ARG A 232 1.09 15.38 -16.59
CA ARG A 232 2.23 16.27 -16.27
C ARG A 232 3.48 15.50 -15.87
N LEU A 233 3.33 14.46 -15.06
CA LEU A 233 4.44 13.75 -14.47
C LEU A 233 4.96 12.63 -15.37
N ARG A 234 4.14 12.04 -16.27
CA ARG A 234 4.57 10.95 -17.16
C ARG A 234 5.74 11.34 -18.05
N ARG A 235 5.82 12.59 -18.53
CA ARG A 235 6.98 13.06 -19.30
C ARG A 235 8.27 13.02 -18.46
N ILE A 236 8.18 13.40 -17.19
CA ILE A 236 9.32 13.41 -16.27
C ILE A 236 9.68 11.96 -15.90
N VAL A 237 8.69 11.15 -15.50
CA VAL A 237 8.85 9.74 -15.11
C VAL A 237 9.39 8.88 -16.25
N GLN A 238 8.98 9.15 -17.50
CA GLN A 238 9.47 8.44 -18.69
C GLN A 238 10.78 9.03 -19.26
N SER A 239 11.33 10.08 -18.65
CA SER A 239 12.60 10.64 -19.09
C SER A 239 13.76 9.70 -18.76
N ARG A 240 14.80 9.69 -19.60
CA ARG A 240 16.03 8.92 -19.34
C ARG A 240 16.69 9.35 -18.02
N ALA A 241 16.65 10.64 -17.69
CA ALA A 241 17.21 11.15 -16.45
C ALA A 241 16.51 10.56 -15.21
N MET A 242 15.18 10.55 -15.21
CA MET A 242 14.43 9.95 -14.09
C MET A 242 14.60 8.44 -14.02
N LEU A 243 14.70 7.75 -15.17
CA LEU A 243 15.02 6.32 -15.20
C LEU A 243 16.38 6.03 -14.54
N TRP A 244 17.41 6.80 -14.89
CA TRP A 244 18.74 6.66 -14.28
C TRP A 244 18.73 6.99 -12.80
N LEU A 245 18.01 8.05 -12.40
CA LEU A 245 17.88 8.41 -10.99
C LEU A 245 17.17 7.30 -10.19
N ALA A 246 16.09 6.74 -10.73
CA ALA A 246 15.37 5.62 -10.11
C ALA A 246 16.25 4.36 -10.06
N ALA A 247 16.98 4.03 -11.14
CA ALA A 247 17.89 2.90 -11.15
C ALA A 247 19.04 3.06 -10.15
N LEU A 248 19.62 4.27 -10.05
CA LEU A 248 20.65 4.59 -9.06
C LEU A 248 20.11 4.48 -7.63
N TYR A 249 18.90 4.99 -7.39
CA TYR A 249 18.24 4.89 -6.10
C TYR A 249 17.97 3.43 -5.71
N LEU A 250 17.44 2.62 -6.63
CA LEU A 250 17.19 1.20 -6.41
C LEU A 250 18.48 0.42 -6.17
N ALA A 251 19.54 0.71 -6.94
CA ALA A 251 20.85 0.10 -6.72
C ALA A 251 21.43 0.51 -5.36
N PHE A 252 21.30 1.78 -4.98
CA PHE A 252 21.71 2.27 -3.67
C PHE A 252 20.94 1.57 -2.53
N SER A 253 19.60 1.53 -2.61
CA SER A 253 18.79 0.86 -1.59
C SER A 253 19.10 -0.63 -1.51
N LEU A 254 19.34 -1.28 -2.64
CA LEU A 254 19.70 -2.70 -2.73
C LEU A 254 21.03 -2.98 -2.03
N VAL A 255 22.07 -2.19 -2.33
CA VAL A 255 23.39 -2.34 -1.68
C VAL A 255 23.24 -2.14 -0.18
N VAL A 256 22.46 -1.12 0.22
CA VAL A 256 22.26 -0.83 1.62
C VAL A 256 21.53 -1.97 2.34
N THR A 257 20.41 -2.45 1.81
CA THR A 257 19.63 -3.51 2.45
C THR A 257 20.36 -4.84 2.48
N LEU A 258 21.07 -5.21 1.40
CA LEU A 258 21.87 -6.44 1.37
C LEU A 258 23.05 -6.39 2.34
N SER A 259 23.65 -5.21 2.56
CA SER A 259 24.72 -5.07 3.57
C SER A 259 24.25 -5.41 4.99
N TRP A 260 22.97 -5.22 5.28
CA TRP A 260 22.39 -5.53 6.59
C TRP A 260 22.06 -7.02 6.73
N GLN A 261 21.79 -7.69 5.61
CA GLN A 261 21.42 -9.11 5.60
C GLN A 261 22.63 -10.04 5.48
N ILE A 262 23.73 -9.56 4.91
CA ILE A 262 24.91 -10.35 4.57
C ILE A 262 26.12 -9.77 5.31
N GLU A 263 26.61 -10.49 6.33
CA GLU A 263 27.76 -10.08 7.17
C GLU A 263 28.97 -9.57 6.36
N PRO A 264 29.45 -10.27 5.31
CA PRO A 264 30.55 -9.79 4.48
C PRO A 264 30.32 -8.44 3.77
N LEU A 265 29.08 -7.98 3.64
CA LEU A 265 28.75 -6.75 2.93
C LEU A 265 28.63 -5.55 3.88
N LYS A 266 28.69 -5.73 5.20
CA LYS A 266 28.55 -4.64 6.18
C LYS A 266 29.54 -3.50 6.01
N TRP A 267 30.77 -3.80 5.56
CA TRP A 267 31.81 -2.79 5.33
C TRP A 267 31.50 -1.82 4.18
N LEU A 268 30.55 -2.17 3.30
CA LEU A 268 30.18 -1.33 2.15
C LEU A 268 29.45 -0.04 2.54
N ILE A 269 28.82 0.01 3.72
CA ILE A 269 28.17 1.22 4.20
C ILE A 269 29.08 1.94 5.20
N PRO A 270 29.56 3.16 4.90
CA PRO A 270 30.23 3.99 5.88
C PRO A 270 29.29 4.34 7.04
N ASP A 271 29.81 4.36 8.27
CA ASP A 271 29.03 4.70 9.48
C ASP A 271 28.25 6.02 9.35
N VAL A 272 28.80 6.98 8.61
CA VAL A 272 28.15 8.27 8.32
C VAL A 272 26.82 8.08 7.58
N VAL A 273 26.80 7.20 6.58
CA VAL A 273 25.60 6.89 5.79
C VAL A 273 24.57 6.16 6.67
N SER A 274 25.03 5.22 7.49
CA SER A 274 24.15 4.52 8.44
C SER A 274 23.50 5.50 9.42
N ARG A 275 24.26 6.42 10.03
CA ARG A 275 23.73 7.41 10.97
C ARG A 275 22.75 8.40 10.34
N LEU A 276 22.90 8.70 9.05
CA LEU A 276 22.05 9.65 8.35
C LEU A 276 20.70 9.05 7.94
N ILE A 277 20.67 7.73 7.68
CA ILE A 277 19.49 7.03 7.17
C ILE A 277 18.69 6.37 8.29
N TYR A 278 19.34 5.97 9.39
CA TYR A 278 18.66 5.37 10.53
C TYR A 278 18.09 6.41 11.49
N PRO A 279 16.94 6.12 12.12
CA PRO A 279 16.10 4.92 11.94
C PRO A 279 15.13 4.99 10.73
N ILE A 280 15.00 3.88 9.99
CA ILE A 280 13.97 3.74 8.95
C ILE A 280 12.68 3.19 9.58
N TYR A 281 11.85 4.07 10.12
CA TYR A 281 10.56 3.69 10.69
C TYR A 281 9.53 3.43 9.58
N LYS A 282 9.14 2.16 9.41
CA LYS A 282 8.02 1.77 8.54
C LYS A 282 6.71 2.39 9.01
N SER A 283 6.50 2.47 10.32
CA SER A 283 5.22 2.86 10.88
C SER A 283 4.77 4.25 10.46
N HIS A 284 5.72 5.19 10.42
CA HIS A 284 5.51 6.56 9.98
C HIS A 284 5.89 6.82 8.52
N LEU A 285 6.14 5.78 7.73
CA LEU A 285 6.59 5.90 6.34
C LEU A 285 7.80 6.85 6.22
N ALA A 286 8.94 6.43 6.78
CA ALA A 286 10.17 7.23 6.75
C ALA A 286 10.48 7.75 5.32
N PRO A 287 11.03 8.97 5.16
CA PRO A 287 11.20 9.62 3.84
C PRO A 287 12.02 8.85 2.81
N VAL A 288 12.84 7.90 3.26
CA VAL A 288 13.63 7.00 2.40
C VAL A 288 12.83 5.79 1.91
N ARG A 289 11.54 5.66 2.25
CA ARG A 289 10.65 4.58 1.80
C ARG A 289 9.75 5.02 0.67
#